data_AF-A0AA88MX93-F1
#
_entry.id   AF-A0AA88MX93-F1
#
_cell.length_a   1.000
_cell.length_b   1.000
_cell.length_c   1.000
_cell.angle_alpha   90.00
_cell.angle_beta   90.00
_cell.angle_gamma   90.00
#
_symmetry.space_group_name_H-M   'P 1'
#
loop_
_entity.id
_entity.type
_entity.pdbx_description
1 polymer ?
#
loop_
_entity_poly.entity_id
_entity_poly.type
_entity_poly.pdbx_seq_one_letter_code
_entity_poly.pdbx_strand_id
1 'polypeptide(L)'
;MARATITRFIMEALEDLSKKNLDKFCFQLRDRREEPRITELLVSTFTETRALQVTLDTLRLINCNEEAKKLGKTKALPLNKRHLTNKSSLGDPSFRKTSDGDFKPSQEALTYAARRGPLKAARCSKKPEEVEADAQARVLSEARDPYNNRLVLSRCTIQFGQYKGQSFKWLLENDMSYAAMLVAEHQKVQQHTTSQDPLMVNKDYLTRYATAYPEVLKEVTFYREYLRAKERSRYPGQAGKALVGFGRHRSMTLEDLYESNELTSYVDFLRSKKSTCKPASRMEDAVKYILQRDRKKAARKLRRNWTRTHFSSLSRY
;
A
#
# COMPACT_ATOMS: atom_id res chain seq x y z
N MET A 1 -14.21 47.21 -13.23
CA MET A 1 -14.29 46.25 -14.35
C MET A 1 -14.74 44.91 -13.79
N ALA A 2 -15.91 44.43 -14.22
CA ALA A 2 -16.64 43.33 -13.59
C ALA A 2 -15.87 42.00 -13.70
N ARG A 3 -15.68 41.33 -12.56
CA ARG A 3 -15.19 39.94 -12.50
C ARG A 3 -16.18 39.06 -13.29
N ALA A 4 -15.72 38.49 -14.40
CA ALA A 4 -16.46 37.46 -15.10
C ALA A 4 -16.46 36.19 -14.24
N THR A 5 -17.58 35.90 -13.57
CA THR A 5 -17.76 34.72 -12.73
C THR A 5 -17.88 33.47 -13.61
N ILE A 6 -17.45 32.30 -13.11
CA ILE A 6 -17.53 31.01 -13.83
C ILE A 6 -18.96 30.71 -14.31
N THR A 7 -19.97 31.20 -13.59
CA THR A 7 -21.39 31.23 -13.96
C THR A 7 -21.61 31.76 -15.37
N ARG A 8 -20.98 32.89 -15.75
CA ARG A 8 -21.19 33.49 -17.07
C ARG A 8 -20.62 32.62 -18.19
N PHE A 9 -19.49 31.97 -17.96
CA PHE A 9 -18.88 31.07 -18.95
C PHE A 9 -19.67 29.78 -19.16
N ILE A 10 -20.28 29.25 -18.09
CA ILE A 10 -21.19 28.11 -18.21
C ILE A 10 -22.44 28.53 -18.98
N MET A 11 -22.99 29.70 -18.70
CA MET A 11 -24.16 30.23 -19.42
C MET A 11 -23.89 30.39 -20.92
N GLU A 12 -22.79 31.07 -21.29
CA GLU A 12 -22.37 31.23 -22.69
C GLU A 12 -22.19 29.88 -23.40
N ALA A 13 -21.64 28.87 -22.72
CA ALA A 13 -21.46 27.54 -23.30
C ALA A 13 -22.77 26.75 -23.46
N LEU A 14 -23.79 27.03 -22.63
CA LEU A 14 -25.12 26.42 -22.75
C LEU A 14 -25.98 27.14 -23.79
N GLU A 15 -25.83 28.46 -23.95
CA GLU A 15 -26.49 29.25 -25.01
C GLU A 15 -26.02 28.84 -26.42
N ASP A 16 -24.77 28.41 -26.56
CA ASP A 16 -24.22 27.90 -27.82
C ASP A 16 -24.75 26.49 -28.19
N LEU A 17 -25.46 25.79 -27.29
CA LEU A 17 -26.00 24.45 -27.57
C LEU A 17 -27.28 24.50 -28.40
N SER A 18 -27.43 23.56 -29.33
CA SER A 18 -28.74 23.33 -29.96
C SER A 18 -29.77 22.87 -28.92
N LYS A 19 -31.04 23.28 -29.09
CA LYS A 19 -32.16 22.91 -28.21
C LYS A 19 -32.21 21.40 -27.89
N LYS A 20 -31.94 20.56 -28.89
CA LYS A 20 -31.89 19.08 -28.74
C LYS A 20 -30.77 18.60 -27.81
N ASN A 21 -29.60 19.24 -27.85
CA ASN A 21 -28.45 18.88 -27.00
C ASN A 21 -28.62 19.43 -25.59
N LEU A 22 -29.25 20.60 -25.47
CA LEU A 22 -29.64 21.16 -24.19
C LEU A 22 -30.66 20.26 -23.48
N ASP A 23 -31.70 19.77 -24.17
CA ASP A 23 -32.67 18.84 -23.57
C ASP A 23 -32.00 17.56 -23.05
N LYS A 24 -31.00 17.04 -23.78
CA LYS A 24 -30.16 15.92 -23.32
C LYS A 24 -29.30 16.28 -22.11
N PHE A 25 -28.74 17.49 -22.09
CA PHE A 25 -27.97 18.01 -20.97
C PHE A 25 -28.83 18.10 -19.70
N CYS A 26 -30.03 18.68 -19.80
CA CYS A 26 -31.00 18.76 -18.71
C CYS A 26 -31.45 17.37 -18.23
N PHE A 27 -31.70 16.45 -19.18
CA PHE A 27 -32.05 15.06 -18.85
C PHE A 27 -30.96 14.35 -18.03
N GLN A 28 -29.69 14.56 -18.35
CA GLN A 28 -28.56 13.99 -17.59
C GLN A 28 -28.43 14.61 -16.20
N LEU A 29 -28.77 15.90 -16.05
CA LEU A 29 -28.82 16.59 -14.76
C LEU A 29 -30.08 16.28 -13.94
N ARG A 30 -30.99 15.43 -14.46
CA ARG A 30 -32.29 15.04 -13.86
C ARG A 30 -33.26 16.19 -13.58
N ASP A 31 -32.97 17.42 -14.04
CA ASP A 31 -33.81 18.60 -13.78
C ASP A 31 -34.59 19.00 -15.04
N ARG A 32 -35.89 19.26 -14.90
CA ARG A 32 -36.83 19.58 -15.98
C ARG A 32 -37.16 21.08 -15.99
N ARG A 33 -36.17 21.97 -15.99
CA ARG A 33 -36.38 23.44 -15.95
C ARG A 33 -35.60 24.17 -17.04
N GLU A 34 -36.09 25.35 -17.42
CA GLU A 34 -35.56 26.20 -18.49
C GLU A 34 -34.18 26.82 -18.18
N GLU A 35 -33.45 27.11 -19.26
CA GLU A 35 -32.04 27.54 -19.41
C GLU A 35 -31.44 28.44 -18.30
N PRO A 36 -32.05 29.57 -17.89
CA PRO A 36 -31.36 30.54 -17.05
C PRO A 36 -31.17 30.08 -15.59
N ARG A 37 -31.89 29.05 -15.14
CA ARG A 37 -31.83 28.59 -13.73
C ARG A 37 -30.83 27.45 -13.49
N ILE A 38 -30.42 26.73 -14.54
CA ILE A 38 -29.52 25.57 -14.39
C ILE A 38 -28.14 26.02 -13.95
N THR A 39 -27.66 27.15 -14.45
CA THR A 39 -26.33 27.68 -14.12
C THR A 39 -26.23 28.13 -12.66
N GLU A 40 -27.24 28.84 -12.17
CA GLU A 40 -27.33 29.23 -10.76
C GLU A 40 -27.58 28.02 -9.85
N LEU A 41 -28.36 27.04 -10.30
CA LEU A 41 -28.58 25.80 -9.58
C LEU A 41 -27.30 24.96 -9.50
N LEU A 42 -26.51 24.84 -10.58
CA LEU A 42 -25.22 24.16 -10.59
C LEU A 42 -24.21 24.84 -9.66
N VAL A 43 -24.16 26.17 -9.63
CA VAL A 43 -23.23 26.93 -8.76
C VAL A 43 -23.72 27.00 -7.30
N SER A 44 -25.02 26.84 -7.04
CA SER A 44 -25.56 26.76 -5.67
C SER A 44 -25.51 25.34 -5.09
N THR A 45 -25.67 24.31 -5.92
CA THR A 45 -25.52 22.89 -5.52
C THR A 45 -24.07 22.44 -5.48
N PHE A 46 -23.22 23.02 -6.34
CA PHE A 46 -21.79 22.70 -6.42
C PHE A 46 -20.96 23.99 -6.39
N THR A 47 -19.79 23.97 -5.73
CA THR A 47 -18.86 25.11 -5.78
C THR A 47 -18.52 25.48 -7.23
N GLU A 48 -18.20 26.75 -7.54
CA GLU A 48 -17.99 27.22 -8.92
C GLU A 48 -17.06 26.33 -9.76
N THR A 49 -16.03 25.77 -9.14
CA THR A 49 -15.07 24.86 -9.80
C THR A 49 -15.69 23.50 -10.14
N ARG A 50 -16.60 23.01 -9.29
CA ARG A 50 -17.33 21.75 -9.47
C ARG A 50 -18.50 21.92 -10.43
N ALA A 51 -19.21 23.03 -10.39
CA ALA A 51 -20.23 23.37 -11.39
C ALA A 51 -19.63 23.30 -12.80
N LEU A 52 -18.44 23.89 -13.00
CA LEU A 52 -17.72 23.83 -14.27
C LEU A 52 -17.32 22.40 -14.67
N GLN A 53 -16.84 21.60 -13.72
CA GLN A 53 -16.42 20.22 -14.00
C GLN A 53 -17.61 19.33 -14.38
N VAL A 54 -18.72 19.44 -13.65
CA VAL A 54 -19.97 18.72 -13.96
C VAL A 54 -20.50 19.13 -15.35
N THR A 55 -20.44 20.41 -15.69
CA THR A 55 -20.80 20.89 -17.04
C THR A 55 -19.89 20.26 -18.11
N LEU A 56 -18.57 20.25 -17.90
CA LEU A 56 -17.62 19.66 -18.87
C LEU A 56 -17.83 18.16 -19.07
N ASP A 57 -18.06 17.42 -18.00
CA ASP A 57 -18.27 15.96 -18.07
C ASP A 57 -19.62 15.62 -18.71
N THR A 58 -20.66 16.42 -18.42
CA THR A 58 -21.97 16.26 -19.04
C THR A 58 -21.95 16.62 -20.53
N LEU A 59 -21.26 17.71 -20.93
CA LEU A 59 -21.08 18.08 -22.34
C LEU A 59 -20.38 16.99 -23.14
N ARG A 60 -19.35 16.35 -22.57
CA ARG A 60 -18.67 15.20 -23.20
C ARG A 60 -19.57 13.98 -23.32
N LEU A 61 -20.39 13.71 -22.30
CA LEU A 61 -21.33 12.59 -22.30
C LEU A 61 -22.40 12.72 -23.39
N ILE A 62 -22.81 13.94 -23.74
CA ILE A 62 -23.76 14.23 -24.82
C ILE A 62 -23.09 14.46 -26.18
N ASN A 63 -21.80 14.15 -26.32
CA ASN A 63 -20.97 14.34 -27.53
C ASN A 63 -20.81 15.81 -27.99
N CYS A 64 -21.04 16.79 -27.12
CA CYS A 64 -20.79 18.23 -27.37
C CYS A 64 -19.33 18.59 -27.02
N ASN A 65 -18.41 17.98 -27.77
CA ASN A 65 -16.98 18.02 -27.47
C ASN A 65 -16.31 19.36 -27.81
N GLU A 66 -16.84 20.12 -28.76
CA GLU A 66 -16.27 21.41 -29.17
C GLU A 66 -16.63 22.51 -28.17
N GLU A 67 -17.85 22.49 -27.65
CA GLU A 67 -18.34 23.36 -26.58
C GLU A 67 -17.58 23.06 -25.28
N ALA A 68 -17.36 21.78 -24.96
CA ALA A 68 -16.52 21.37 -23.84
C ALA A 68 -15.06 21.84 -23.98
N LYS A 69 -14.50 21.85 -25.21
CA LYS A 69 -13.15 22.39 -25.48
C LYS A 69 -13.12 23.91 -25.34
N LYS A 70 -14.12 24.62 -25.84
CA LYS A 70 -14.24 26.10 -25.74
C LYS A 70 -14.32 26.52 -24.26
N LEU A 71 -15.16 25.83 -23.48
CA LEU A 71 -15.31 26.02 -22.04
C LEU A 71 -14.07 25.57 -21.24
N GLY A 72 -13.30 24.60 -21.74
CA GLY A 72 -12.04 24.19 -21.12
C GLY A 72 -10.89 25.18 -21.33
N LYS A 73 -10.89 25.94 -22.43
CA LYS A 73 -9.85 26.92 -22.78
C LYS A 73 -9.92 28.20 -21.94
N THR A 74 -11.09 28.56 -21.40
CA THR A 74 -11.26 29.71 -20.49
C THR A 74 -10.57 29.54 -19.13
N LYS A 75 -10.06 28.34 -18.83
CA LYS A 75 -9.18 28.03 -17.68
C LYS A 75 -7.80 28.71 -17.75
N ALA A 76 -7.44 29.36 -18.86
CA ALA A 76 -6.09 29.84 -19.15
C ALA A 76 -5.77 31.31 -18.74
N LEU A 77 -6.63 32.01 -17.99
CA LEU A 77 -6.34 33.35 -17.43
C LEU A 77 -6.46 33.37 -15.88
N PRO A 78 -5.70 34.22 -15.18
CA PRO A 78 -4.73 33.75 -14.19
C PRO A 78 -5.28 33.72 -12.76
N LEU A 79 -5.55 32.53 -12.24
CA LEU A 79 -5.50 32.26 -10.80
C LEU A 79 -4.14 31.63 -10.48
N ASN A 80 -3.22 32.50 -10.06
CA ASN A 80 -1.99 32.22 -9.30
C ASN A 80 -1.34 30.84 -9.53
N LYS A 81 -0.46 30.76 -10.54
CA LYS A 81 0.45 29.63 -10.81
C LYS A 81 1.54 29.49 -9.73
N ARG A 82 1.17 29.20 -8.48
CA ARG A 82 2.13 28.84 -7.41
C ARG A 82 1.79 27.56 -6.64
N HIS A 83 0.84 26.73 -7.12
CA HIS A 83 0.49 25.48 -6.43
C HIS A 83 -0.05 24.36 -7.35
N LEU A 84 0.52 24.19 -8.54
CA LEU A 84 0.16 23.10 -9.47
C LEU A 84 1.35 22.26 -9.93
N THR A 85 2.26 21.94 -9.00
CA THR A 85 3.09 20.74 -9.12
C THR A 85 2.63 19.76 -8.04
N ASN A 86 2.13 18.60 -8.47
CA ASN A 86 1.66 17.46 -7.66
C ASN A 86 0.31 17.57 -6.91
N LYS A 87 -0.81 17.57 -7.64
CA LYS A 87 -2.12 17.18 -7.05
C LYS A 87 -2.29 15.67 -6.87
N SER A 88 -1.45 14.86 -7.51
CA SER A 88 -1.49 13.39 -7.47
C SER A 88 -0.83 12.78 -6.22
N SER A 89 0.07 13.49 -5.54
CA SER A 89 0.96 12.90 -4.53
C SER A 89 0.45 12.98 -3.08
N LEU A 90 -0.75 13.51 -2.84
CA LEU A 90 -1.12 13.85 -1.47
C LEU A 90 -1.81 12.73 -0.69
N GLY A 91 -2.55 11.87 -1.41
CA GLY A 91 -2.97 10.56 -0.89
C GLY A 91 -1.84 9.53 -0.89
N ASP A 92 -0.72 9.86 -1.53
CA ASP A 92 0.40 8.94 -1.70
C ASP A 92 1.30 8.94 -0.45
N PRO A 93 1.61 7.75 0.09
CA PRO A 93 2.57 7.60 1.17
C PRO A 93 4.00 7.83 0.65
N SER A 94 4.82 8.45 1.49
CA SER A 94 6.28 8.45 1.30
C SER A 94 6.88 7.15 1.84
N PHE A 95 7.34 6.27 0.96
CA PHE A 95 7.87 4.98 1.35
C PHE A 95 9.30 5.08 1.90
N ARG A 96 9.45 4.82 3.21
CA ARG A 96 10.75 4.79 3.89
C ARG A 96 11.43 3.43 3.72
N LYS A 97 12.61 3.41 3.08
CA LYS A 97 13.51 2.26 3.03
C LYS A 97 14.75 2.53 3.89
N THR A 98 15.31 1.48 4.48
CA THR A 98 16.65 1.57 5.07
C THR A 98 17.72 1.60 3.99
N SER A 99 18.97 1.89 4.36
CA SER A 99 20.14 1.77 3.47
C SER A 99 20.26 0.38 2.83
N ASP A 100 19.77 -0.65 3.51
CA ASP A 100 19.77 -2.04 3.03
C ASP A 100 18.60 -2.36 2.08
N GLY A 101 17.71 -1.40 1.83
CA GLY A 101 16.50 -1.57 1.03
C GLY A 101 15.33 -2.23 1.76
N ASP A 102 15.45 -2.47 3.08
CA ASP A 102 14.41 -3.07 3.90
C ASP A 102 13.37 -2.02 4.36
N PHE A 103 12.13 -2.46 4.50
CA PHE A 103 11.06 -1.65 5.10
C PHE A 103 10.98 -1.95 6.60
N LYS A 104 11.84 -1.32 7.40
CA LYS A 104 11.80 -1.48 8.86
C LYS A 104 10.86 -0.46 9.50
N PRO A 105 10.24 -0.79 10.65
CA PRO A 105 9.43 0.16 11.40
C PRO A 105 10.24 1.42 11.74
N SER A 106 9.63 2.59 11.56
CA SER A 106 10.24 3.87 11.95
C SER A 106 10.32 4.00 13.48
N GLN A 107 11.15 4.93 13.97
CA GLN A 107 11.18 5.23 15.41
C GLN A 107 9.81 5.72 15.92
N GLU A 108 9.04 6.40 15.09
CA GLU A 108 7.66 6.80 15.38
C GLU A 108 6.75 5.57 15.52
N ALA A 109 6.89 4.58 14.64
CA ALA A 109 6.15 3.33 14.73
C ALA A 109 6.47 2.56 16.02
N LEU A 110 7.77 2.47 16.36
CA LEU A 110 8.24 1.77 17.56
C LEU A 110 7.74 2.45 18.84
N THR A 111 7.84 3.78 18.91
CA THR A 111 7.35 4.56 20.07
C THR A 111 5.84 4.49 20.20
N TYR A 112 5.09 4.54 19.09
CA TYR A 112 3.64 4.39 19.11
C TYR A 112 3.22 3.01 19.63
N ALA A 113 3.84 1.94 19.11
CA ALA A 113 3.55 0.57 19.53
C ALA A 113 3.88 0.34 21.02
N ALA A 114 5.00 0.88 21.51
CA ALA A 114 5.40 0.78 22.91
C ALA A 114 4.40 1.47 23.87
N ARG A 115 3.83 2.62 23.48
CA ARG A 115 2.88 3.37 24.31
C ARG A 115 1.54 2.68 24.49
N ARG A 116 1.11 1.83 23.56
CA ARG A 116 -0.23 1.22 23.61
C ARG A 116 -0.39 0.10 24.65
N GLY A 117 0.72 -0.45 25.18
CA GLY A 117 0.70 -1.54 26.16
C GLY A 117 -0.05 -2.80 25.68
N PRO A 118 -0.16 -3.86 26.51
CA PRO A 118 -1.06 -4.98 26.23
C PRO A 118 -2.49 -4.44 26.20
N LEU A 119 -3.18 -4.62 25.07
CA LEU A 119 -4.51 -4.07 24.81
C LEU A 119 -5.49 -4.42 25.95
N LYS A 120 -5.87 -3.45 26.80
CA LYS A 120 -7.11 -3.58 27.57
C LYS A 120 -8.28 -3.61 26.58
N ALA A 121 -9.09 -4.66 26.70
CA ALA A 121 -10.24 -4.92 25.85
C ALA A 121 -11.28 -3.79 25.90
N ALA A 122 -12.12 -3.77 24.86
CA ALA A 122 -13.33 -2.95 24.69
C ALA A 122 -13.14 -1.50 24.21
N ARG A 123 -12.90 -1.35 22.91
CA ARG A 123 -13.62 -0.34 22.12
C ARG A 123 -14.17 -1.02 20.87
N CYS A 124 -15.50 -1.07 20.75
CA CYS A 124 -16.19 -1.57 19.56
C CYS A 124 -15.59 -0.94 18.31
N SER A 125 -15.40 -1.75 17.27
CA SER A 125 -14.96 -1.28 15.97
C SER A 125 -16.04 -0.35 15.41
N LYS A 126 -15.64 0.81 14.90
CA LYS A 126 -16.56 1.70 14.19
C LYS A 126 -17.15 0.97 12.99
N LYS A 127 -18.40 1.30 12.65
CA LYS A 127 -19.02 0.80 11.43
C LYS A 127 -18.25 1.33 10.20
N PRO A 128 -18.25 0.61 9.06
CA PRO A 128 -17.53 1.04 7.86
C PRO A 128 -17.89 2.46 7.42
N GLU A 129 -19.18 2.83 7.50
CA GLU A 129 -19.70 4.13 7.10
C GLU A 129 -19.16 5.25 7.98
N GLU A 130 -19.01 5.00 9.29
CA GLU A 130 -18.43 5.98 10.23
C GLU A 130 -16.94 6.20 9.95
N VAL A 131 -16.20 5.13 9.64
CA VAL A 131 -14.77 5.24 9.30
C VAL A 131 -14.58 6.05 8.02
N GLU A 132 -15.44 5.85 7.03
CA GLU A 132 -15.40 6.57 5.77
C GLU A 132 -15.84 8.04 5.95
N ALA A 133 -16.93 8.29 6.68
CA ALA A 133 -17.40 9.65 6.98
C ALA A 133 -16.35 10.47 7.74
N ASP A 134 -15.70 9.88 8.75
CA ASP A 134 -14.57 10.52 9.45
C ASP A 134 -13.42 10.86 8.50
N ALA A 135 -13.11 9.96 7.58
CA ALA A 135 -12.04 10.16 6.60
C ALA A 135 -12.41 11.27 5.60
N GLN A 136 -13.63 11.28 5.08
CA GLN A 136 -14.14 12.33 4.20
C GLN A 136 -14.18 13.70 4.89
N ALA A 137 -14.60 13.76 6.16
CA ALA A 137 -14.59 14.98 6.95
C ALA A 137 -13.17 15.56 7.11
N ARG A 138 -12.16 14.71 7.32
CA ARG A 138 -10.73 15.13 7.33
C ARG A 138 -10.27 15.64 5.97
N VAL A 139 -10.70 15.02 4.88
CA VAL A 139 -10.36 15.48 3.53
C VAL A 139 -11.00 16.85 3.24
N LEU A 140 -12.26 17.04 3.66
CA LEU A 140 -12.98 18.31 3.53
C LEU A 140 -12.33 19.43 4.35
N SER A 141 -11.91 19.16 5.59
CA SER A 141 -11.24 20.17 6.42
C SER A 141 -9.89 20.61 5.87
N GLU A 142 -9.22 19.76 5.08
CA GLU A 142 -8.01 20.10 4.34
C GLU A 142 -8.30 20.88 3.03
N ALA A 143 -9.57 21.24 2.76
CA ALA A 143 -10.05 21.85 1.51
C ALA A 143 -9.72 21.00 0.26
N ARG A 144 -9.81 19.67 0.41
CA ARG A 144 -9.51 18.70 -0.65
C ARG A 144 -10.76 17.98 -1.13
N ASP A 145 -10.60 17.16 -2.16
CA ASP A 145 -11.71 16.46 -2.78
C ASP A 145 -12.06 15.16 -2.04
N PRO A 146 -13.19 15.09 -1.28
CA PRO A 146 -13.62 13.90 -0.57
C PRO A 146 -14.16 12.79 -1.48
N TYR A 147 -14.29 13.02 -2.80
CA TYR A 147 -14.68 11.97 -3.74
C TYR A 147 -13.46 11.27 -4.36
N ASN A 148 -12.25 11.74 -4.07
CA ASN A 148 -11.03 11.02 -4.41
C ASN A 148 -10.85 9.82 -3.47
N ASN A 149 -11.31 8.65 -3.92
CA ASN A 149 -11.26 7.39 -3.16
C ASN A 149 -9.87 7.11 -2.56
N ARG A 150 -8.79 7.36 -3.31
CA ARG A 150 -7.42 7.11 -2.83
C ARG A 150 -7.07 8.04 -1.67
N LEU A 151 -7.47 9.31 -1.74
CA LEU A 151 -7.25 10.28 -0.68
C LEU A 151 -8.09 9.98 0.56
N VAL A 152 -9.37 9.62 0.40
CA VAL A 152 -10.24 9.20 1.51
C VAL A 152 -9.66 7.96 2.18
N LEU A 153 -9.32 6.92 1.42
CA LEU A 153 -8.71 5.71 1.96
C LEU A 153 -7.40 6.00 2.70
N SER A 154 -6.59 6.95 2.22
CA SER A 154 -5.37 7.37 2.92
C SER A 154 -5.63 7.93 4.33
N ARG A 155 -6.83 8.47 4.57
CA ARG A 155 -7.27 9.08 5.84
C ARG A 155 -8.11 8.15 6.72
N CYS A 156 -8.54 6.99 6.19
CA CYS A 156 -9.22 5.96 6.97
C CYS A 156 -8.37 5.52 8.16
N THR A 157 -9.03 5.36 9.32
CA THR A 157 -8.38 5.03 10.58
C THR A 157 -8.34 3.51 10.77
N ILE A 158 -7.16 2.99 11.12
CA ILE A 158 -6.93 1.57 11.43
C ILE A 158 -7.73 1.19 12.68
N GLN A 159 -8.58 0.17 12.56
CA GLN A 159 -9.43 -0.31 13.66
C GLN A 159 -8.84 -1.52 14.42
N PHE A 160 -7.70 -2.06 13.97
CA PHE A 160 -7.10 -3.31 14.45
C PHE A 160 -5.58 -3.22 14.67
N GLY A 161 -5.01 -4.25 15.31
CA GLY A 161 -3.57 -4.41 15.45
C GLY A 161 -2.89 -3.33 16.32
N GLN A 162 -1.56 -3.33 16.28
CA GLN A 162 -0.72 -2.47 17.14
C GLN A 162 -0.79 -0.98 16.77
N TYR A 163 -1.18 -0.66 15.54
CA TYR A 163 -1.31 0.72 15.03
C TYR A 163 -2.75 1.22 14.98
N LYS A 164 -3.68 0.57 15.72
CA LYS A 164 -5.07 1.03 15.82
C LYS A 164 -5.13 2.51 16.19
N GLY A 165 -5.93 3.29 15.46
CA GLY A 165 -6.06 4.74 15.64
C GLY A 165 -5.19 5.58 14.69
N GLN A 166 -4.19 5.00 14.03
CA GLN A 166 -3.44 5.67 12.97
C GLN A 166 -4.14 5.59 11.62
N SER A 167 -3.74 6.44 10.67
CA SER A 167 -4.25 6.39 9.29
C SER A 167 -3.57 5.30 8.45
N PHE A 168 -4.22 4.85 7.37
CA PHE A 168 -3.58 3.93 6.44
C PHE A 168 -2.34 4.52 5.78
N LYS A 169 -2.36 5.82 5.44
CA LYS A 169 -1.18 6.51 4.94
C LYS A 169 -0.03 6.44 5.93
N TRP A 170 -0.29 6.79 7.19
CA TRP A 170 0.72 6.76 8.24
C TRP A 170 1.35 5.38 8.37
N LEU A 171 0.55 4.31 8.28
CA LEU A 171 1.06 2.94 8.34
C LEU A 171 2.01 2.62 7.17
N LEU A 172 1.65 2.96 5.94
CA LEU A 172 2.53 2.71 4.78
C LEU A 172 3.83 3.53 4.84
N GLU A 173 3.81 4.71 5.47
CA GLU A 173 4.99 5.57 5.65
C GLU A 173 5.92 5.10 6.78
N ASN A 174 5.37 4.43 7.79
CA ASN A 174 6.08 4.12 9.02
C ASN A 174 6.38 2.63 9.22
N ASP A 175 5.58 1.72 8.68
CA ASP A 175 5.82 0.27 8.74
C ASP A 175 5.13 -0.48 7.59
N MET A 176 5.68 -0.32 6.38
CA MET A 176 5.19 -1.03 5.19
C MET A 176 5.28 -2.56 5.33
N SER A 177 6.31 -3.09 5.99
CA SER A 177 6.46 -4.53 6.20
C SER A 177 5.28 -5.11 6.99
N TYR A 178 4.85 -4.42 8.05
CA TYR A 178 3.67 -4.81 8.81
C TYR A 178 2.38 -4.67 7.98
N ALA A 179 2.24 -3.60 7.20
CA ALA A 179 1.11 -3.42 6.29
C ALA A 179 1.01 -4.57 5.26
N ALA A 180 2.13 -4.94 4.65
CA ALA A 180 2.20 -6.03 3.68
C ALA A 180 1.86 -7.39 4.29
N MET A 181 2.33 -7.66 5.51
CA MET A 181 1.95 -8.85 6.28
C MET A 181 0.44 -8.90 6.51
N LEU A 182 -0.17 -7.81 7.00
CA LEU A 182 -1.60 -7.72 7.26
C LEU A 182 -2.44 -7.97 5.99
N VAL A 183 -2.04 -7.37 4.87
CA VAL A 183 -2.72 -7.54 3.58
C VAL A 183 -2.60 -9.00 3.10
N ALA A 184 -1.41 -9.59 3.19
CA ALA A 184 -1.18 -10.98 2.79
C ALA A 184 -2.03 -11.97 3.60
N GLU A 185 -2.08 -11.81 4.92
CA GLU A 185 -2.90 -12.64 5.81
C GLU A 185 -4.40 -12.43 5.56
N HIS A 186 -4.85 -11.18 5.41
CA HIS A 186 -6.25 -10.87 5.12
C HIS A 186 -6.71 -11.50 3.81
N GLN A 187 -5.92 -11.38 2.74
CA GLN A 187 -6.25 -11.97 1.45
C GLN A 187 -6.31 -13.51 1.51
N LYS A 188 -5.52 -14.16 2.38
CA LYS A 188 -5.63 -15.61 2.63
C LYS A 188 -6.95 -15.93 3.34
N VAL A 189 -7.36 -15.14 4.32
CA VAL A 189 -8.64 -15.33 5.03
C VAL A 189 -9.82 -15.16 4.07
N GLN A 190 -9.80 -14.15 3.20
CA GLN A 190 -10.87 -13.89 2.23
C GLN A 190 -11.11 -15.01 1.22
N GLN A 191 -10.12 -15.88 0.96
CA GLN A 191 -10.33 -17.06 0.12
C GLN A 191 -11.33 -18.06 0.72
N HIS A 192 -11.59 -17.96 2.02
CA HIS A 192 -12.41 -18.90 2.77
C HIS A 192 -13.59 -18.26 3.51
N THR A 193 -13.76 -16.93 3.44
CA THR A 193 -14.88 -16.23 4.10
C THR A 193 -15.28 -14.94 3.39
N THR A 194 -16.58 -14.65 3.40
CA THR A 194 -17.19 -13.42 2.86
C THR A 194 -17.75 -12.53 3.98
N SER A 195 -17.27 -12.71 5.22
CA SER A 195 -17.76 -11.96 6.38
C SER A 195 -17.69 -10.44 6.18
N GLN A 196 -18.79 -9.76 6.48
CA GLN A 196 -18.92 -8.29 6.45
C GLN A 196 -18.72 -7.67 7.84
N ASP A 197 -18.03 -8.36 8.76
CA ASP A 197 -17.66 -7.79 10.05
C ASP A 197 -16.92 -6.44 9.85
N PRO A 198 -17.19 -5.39 10.65
CA PRO A 198 -16.57 -4.08 10.47
C PRO A 198 -15.03 -4.11 10.41
N LEU A 199 -14.36 -5.04 11.10
CA LEU A 199 -12.90 -5.20 10.99
C LEU A 199 -12.47 -5.79 9.66
N MET A 200 -13.23 -6.73 9.10
CA MET A 200 -12.96 -7.30 7.78
C MET A 200 -13.08 -6.24 6.70
N VAL A 201 -14.12 -5.41 6.75
CA VAL A 201 -14.30 -4.29 5.81
C VAL A 201 -13.20 -3.24 5.99
N ASN A 202 -12.76 -2.96 7.22
CA ASN A 202 -11.63 -2.05 7.44
C ASN A 202 -10.31 -2.60 6.85
N LYS A 203 -10.09 -3.92 6.92
CA LYS A 203 -8.96 -4.59 6.24
C LYS A 203 -9.10 -4.58 4.72
N ASP A 204 -10.32 -4.61 4.18
CA ASP A 204 -10.58 -4.42 2.76
C ASP A 204 -10.20 -3.02 2.29
N TYR A 205 -10.55 -2.01 3.06
CA TYR A 205 -10.14 -0.63 2.77
C TYR A 205 -8.62 -0.48 2.80
N LEU A 206 -7.94 -1.07 3.80
CA LEU A 206 -6.48 -1.10 3.83
C LEU A 206 -5.90 -1.82 2.61
N THR A 207 -6.47 -2.97 2.25
CA THR A 207 -6.03 -3.75 1.09
C THR A 207 -6.16 -2.95 -0.19
N ARG A 208 -7.33 -2.34 -0.47
CA ARG A 208 -7.57 -1.49 -1.66
C ARG A 208 -6.60 -0.30 -1.73
N TYR A 209 -6.32 0.34 -0.60
CA TYR A 209 -5.36 1.45 -0.54
C TYR A 209 -3.93 0.96 -0.81
N ALA A 210 -3.50 -0.08 -0.10
CA ALA A 210 -2.14 -0.61 -0.16
C ALA A 210 -1.80 -1.20 -1.53
N THR A 211 -2.70 -1.97 -2.12
CA THR A 211 -2.46 -2.64 -3.42
C THR A 211 -2.53 -1.70 -4.62
N ALA A 212 -2.91 -0.43 -4.42
CA ALA A 212 -2.79 0.59 -5.45
C ALA A 212 -1.32 0.98 -5.75
N TYR A 213 -0.36 0.54 -4.93
CA TYR A 213 1.06 0.87 -5.06
C TYR A 213 1.90 -0.36 -5.44
N PRO A 214 2.63 -0.34 -6.57
CA PRO A 214 3.46 -1.47 -7.01
C PRO A 214 4.52 -1.89 -5.98
N GLU A 215 5.11 -0.95 -5.24
CA GLU A 215 6.09 -1.21 -4.18
C GLU A 215 5.50 -2.07 -3.07
N VAL A 216 4.27 -1.75 -2.65
CA VAL A 216 3.57 -2.50 -1.60
C VAL A 216 3.15 -3.87 -2.13
N LEU A 217 2.70 -3.97 -3.39
CA LEU A 217 2.38 -5.26 -4.01
C LEU A 217 3.60 -6.20 -4.07
N LYS A 218 4.79 -5.68 -4.39
CA LYS A 218 6.03 -6.47 -4.35
C LYS A 218 6.31 -6.98 -2.94
N GLU A 219 6.11 -6.14 -1.93
CA GLU A 219 6.30 -6.52 -0.52
C GLU A 219 5.26 -7.57 -0.07
N VAL A 220 3.98 -7.41 -0.42
CA VAL A 220 2.91 -8.39 -0.16
C VAL A 220 3.23 -9.74 -0.79
N THR A 221 3.69 -9.72 -2.05
CA THR A 221 4.08 -10.94 -2.78
C THR A 221 5.24 -11.64 -2.10
N PHE A 222 6.27 -10.88 -1.72
CA PHE A 222 7.37 -11.42 -0.93
C PHE A 222 6.89 -12.05 0.38
N TYR A 223 6.01 -11.38 1.12
CA TYR A 223 5.50 -11.89 2.40
C TYR A 223 4.74 -13.21 2.24
N ARG A 224 3.95 -13.36 1.17
CA ARG A 224 3.28 -14.62 0.83
C ARG A 224 4.28 -15.74 0.58
N GLU A 225 5.31 -15.49 -0.23
CA GLU A 225 6.37 -16.47 -0.51
C GLU A 225 7.18 -16.81 0.74
N TYR A 226 7.47 -15.81 1.58
CA TYR A 226 8.11 -16.01 2.87
C TYR A 226 7.29 -16.93 3.78
N LEU A 227 5.98 -16.73 3.89
CA LEU A 227 5.11 -17.60 4.69
C LEU A 227 5.07 -19.03 4.14
N ARG A 228 4.95 -19.18 2.82
CA ARG A 228 5.00 -20.50 2.15
C ARG A 228 6.34 -21.22 2.37
N ALA A 229 7.46 -20.51 2.25
CA ALA A 229 8.78 -21.04 2.50
C ALA A 229 8.98 -21.43 3.97
N LYS A 230 8.51 -20.59 4.90
CA LYS A 230 8.54 -20.87 6.34
C LYS A 230 7.71 -22.11 6.70
N GLU A 231 6.57 -22.32 6.05
CA GLU A 231 5.76 -23.53 6.24
C GLU A 231 6.50 -24.77 5.73
N ARG A 232 7.06 -24.71 4.51
CA ARG A 232 7.88 -25.81 3.94
C ARG A 232 9.10 -26.14 4.79
N SER A 233 9.73 -25.15 5.41
CA SER A 233 10.94 -25.39 6.21
C SER A 233 10.67 -26.06 7.56
N ARG A 234 9.41 -26.21 7.97
CA ARG A 234 9.04 -26.94 9.21
C ARG A 234 9.23 -28.45 9.08
N TYR A 235 9.21 -28.99 7.87
CA TYR A 235 9.39 -30.43 7.66
C TYR A 235 10.84 -30.85 7.97
N PRO A 236 11.05 -32.03 8.61
CA PRO A 236 12.39 -32.54 8.89
C PRO A 236 13.27 -32.55 7.64
N GLY A 237 14.50 -32.02 7.76
CA GLY A 237 15.44 -31.92 6.64
C GLY A 237 15.21 -30.77 5.67
N GLN A 238 14.10 -30.03 5.77
CA GLN A 238 13.74 -28.95 4.84
C GLN A 238 14.11 -27.54 5.35
N ALA A 239 14.87 -27.43 6.45
CA ALA A 239 15.25 -26.14 7.03
C ALA A 239 15.91 -25.17 6.02
N GLY A 240 16.62 -25.70 5.02
CA GLY A 240 17.26 -24.92 3.95
C GLY A 240 16.29 -24.21 3.02
N LYS A 241 15.03 -24.68 2.91
CA LYS A 241 14.00 -24.07 2.07
C LYS A 241 13.39 -22.80 2.66
N ALA A 242 13.72 -22.45 3.91
CA ALA A 242 13.34 -21.15 4.47
C ALA A 242 13.99 -20.02 3.66
N LEU A 243 13.27 -18.93 3.46
CA LEU A 243 13.89 -17.72 2.91
C LEU A 243 14.78 -17.04 3.96
N VAL A 244 15.86 -16.40 3.51
CA VAL A 244 16.70 -15.54 4.37
C VAL A 244 15.85 -14.50 5.07
N GLY A 245 14.91 -13.87 4.36
CA GLY A 245 13.86 -13.06 4.98
C GLY A 245 14.28 -11.65 5.41
N PHE A 246 15.53 -11.23 5.20
CA PHE A 246 16.02 -9.87 5.52
C PHE A 246 17.17 -9.44 4.61
N GLY A 247 17.39 -8.13 4.50
CA GLY A 247 18.46 -7.53 3.73
C GLY A 247 18.39 -7.82 2.23
N ARG A 248 19.50 -7.57 1.53
CA ARG A 248 19.60 -7.70 0.07
C ARG A 248 19.22 -9.09 -0.46
N HIS A 249 19.55 -10.15 0.28
CA HIS A 249 19.32 -11.54 -0.14
C HIS A 249 18.04 -12.14 0.45
N ARG A 250 17.11 -11.30 0.94
CA ARG A 250 15.87 -11.72 1.62
C ARG A 250 15.04 -12.76 0.87
N SER A 251 15.06 -12.73 -0.46
CA SER A 251 14.26 -13.60 -1.33
C SER A 251 14.96 -14.92 -1.69
N MET A 252 16.21 -15.13 -1.28
CA MET A 252 16.92 -16.39 -1.48
C MET A 252 16.57 -17.39 -0.38
N THR A 253 16.66 -18.68 -0.67
CA THR A 253 16.60 -19.70 0.37
C THR A 253 17.91 -19.75 1.17
N LEU A 254 17.86 -20.26 2.40
CA LEU A 254 19.05 -20.47 3.21
C LEU A 254 20.02 -21.47 2.57
N GLU A 255 19.48 -22.46 1.86
CA GLU A 255 20.25 -23.44 1.09
C GLU A 255 21.01 -22.78 -0.07
N ASP A 256 20.29 -22.06 -0.93
CA ASP A 256 20.90 -21.37 -2.09
C ASP A 256 21.93 -20.34 -1.63
N LEU A 257 21.63 -19.60 -0.56
CA LEU A 257 22.55 -18.63 0.03
C LEU A 257 23.87 -19.29 0.46
N TYR A 258 23.77 -20.41 1.17
CA TYR A 258 24.94 -21.10 1.68
C TYR A 258 25.74 -21.75 0.53
N GLU A 259 25.06 -22.31 -0.47
CA GLU A 259 25.70 -23.05 -1.58
C GLU A 259 26.34 -22.15 -2.63
N SER A 260 25.95 -20.88 -2.70
CA SER A 260 26.52 -19.93 -3.64
C SER A 260 28.00 -19.64 -3.37
N ASN A 261 28.82 -19.80 -4.41
CA ASN A 261 30.24 -19.41 -4.37
C ASN A 261 30.41 -17.87 -4.37
N GLU A 262 29.49 -17.15 -5.02
CA GLU A 262 29.53 -15.68 -5.14
C GLU A 262 29.18 -14.96 -3.83
N LEU A 263 28.45 -15.64 -2.93
CA LEU A 263 27.98 -15.06 -1.67
C LEU A 263 28.80 -15.50 -0.45
N THR A 264 29.98 -16.08 -0.67
CA THR A 264 30.88 -16.55 0.40
C THR A 264 31.13 -15.46 1.45
N SER A 265 31.43 -14.23 1.01
CA SER A 265 31.67 -13.09 1.90
C SER A 265 30.45 -12.71 2.74
N TYR A 266 29.24 -12.84 2.19
CA TYR A 266 28.00 -12.59 2.93
C TYR A 266 27.71 -13.71 3.93
N VAL A 267 27.97 -14.96 3.58
CA VAL A 267 27.84 -16.09 4.52
C VAL A 267 28.85 -15.94 5.67
N ASP A 268 30.09 -15.53 5.39
CA ASP A 268 31.11 -15.24 6.41
C ASP A 268 30.70 -14.08 7.32
N PHE A 269 30.14 -13.02 6.74
CA PHE A 269 29.54 -11.95 7.52
C PHE A 269 28.46 -12.49 8.47
N LEU A 270 27.54 -13.33 8.00
CA LEU A 270 26.52 -13.91 8.86
C LEU A 270 27.12 -14.81 9.97
N ARG A 271 28.16 -15.60 9.67
CA ARG A 271 28.88 -16.39 10.70
C ARG A 271 29.39 -15.51 11.84
N SER A 272 29.94 -14.33 11.50
CA SER A 272 30.45 -13.37 12.49
C SER A 272 29.35 -12.79 13.39
N LYS A 273 28.08 -12.82 12.96
CA LYS A 273 26.97 -12.22 13.70
C LYS A 273 26.37 -13.07 14.81
N LYS A 274 26.84 -14.30 15.00
CA LYS A 274 26.32 -15.23 16.03
C LYS A 274 26.11 -14.59 17.42
N SER A 275 27.04 -13.76 17.90
CA SER A 275 26.98 -13.13 19.22
C SER A 275 26.17 -11.83 19.28
N THR A 276 25.76 -11.28 18.14
CA THR A 276 25.12 -9.96 18.02
C THR A 276 23.68 -10.03 17.48
N CYS A 277 23.22 -11.22 17.09
CA CYS A 277 21.86 -11.42 16.60
C CYS A 277 20.84 -11.18 17.72
N LYS A 278 19.74 -10.47 17.40
CA LYS A 278 18.59 -10.40 18.30
C LYS A 278 17.95 -11.78 18.44
N PRO A 279 17.59 -12.22 19.66
CA PRO A 279 16.87 -13.48 19.87
C PRO A 279 15.57 -13.54 19.05
N ALA A 280 15.23 -14.72 18.55
CA ALA A 280 14.07 -15.02 17.71
C ALA A 280 13.98 -14.17 16.42
N SER A 281 15.10 -13.61 15.96
CA SER A 281 15.16 -12.87 14.71
C SER A 281 15.43 -13.79 13.52
N ARG A 282 15.00 -13.35 12.34
CA ARG A 282 15.33 -14.03 11.06
C ARG A 282 16.84 -14.18 10.86
N MET A 283 17.63 -13.23 11.36
CA MET A 283 19.09 -13.30 11.31
C MET A 283 19.63 -14.43 12.20
N GLU A 284 19.10 -14.61 13.40
CA GLU A 284 19.47 -15.72 14.26
C GLU A 284 19.17 -17.08 13.60
N ASP A 285 17.99 -17.22 12.98
CA ASP A 285 17.60 -18.43 12.25
C ASP A 285 18.57 -18.75 11.10
N ALA A 286 18.95 -17.73 10.31
CA ALA A 286 19.92 -17.88 9.23
C ALA A 286 21.30 -18.30 9.76
N VAL A 287 21.79 -17.67 10.83
CA VAL A 287 23.07 -18.02 11.45
C VAL A 287 23.06 -19.45 12.01
N LYS A 288 21.97 -19.85 12.69
CA LYS A 288 21.81 -21.22 13.20
C LYS A 288 21.88 -22.24 12.07
N TYR A 289 21.20 -22.00 10.96
CA TYR A 289 21.24 -22.87 9.79
C TYR A 289 22.66 -23.02 9.24
N ILE A 290 23.37 -21.90 9.01
CA ILE A 290 24.73 -21.89 8.49
C ILE A 290 25.67 -22.72 9.37
N LEU A 291 25.67 -22.45 10.68
CA LEU A 291 26.54 -23.14 11.64
C LEU A 291 26.21 -24.64 11.75
N GLN A 292 24.92 -25.01 11.67
CA GLN A 292 24.53 -26.42 11.64
C GLN A 292 25.04 -27.11 10.38
N ARG A 293 25.01 -26.45 9.22
CA ARG A 293 25.52 -26.99 7.97
C ARG A 293 27.05 -27.11 7.96
N ASP A 294 27.76 -26.14 8.53
CA ASP A 294 29.21 -26.19 8.73
C ASP A 294 29.62 -27.43 9.53
N ARG A 295 28.93 -27.69 10.66
CA ARG A 295 29.13 -28.90 11.47
C ARG A 295 28.89 -30.19 10.70
N LYS A 296 27.80 -30.26 9.92
CA LYS A 296 27.49 -31.43 9.07
C LYS A 296 28.55 -31.66 7.99
N LYS A 297 29.03 -30.59 7.34
CA LYS A 297 30.12 -30.69 6.35
C LYS A 297 31.42 -31.17 6.99
N ALA A 298 31.78 -30.65 8.17
CA ALA A 298 32.97 -31.07 8.91
C ALA A 298 32.88 -32.55 9.33
N ALA A 299 31.75 -32.97 9.90
CA ALA A 299 31.52 -34.37 10.27
C ALA A 299 31.60 -35.32 9.07
N ARG A 300 31.03 -34.93 7.91
CA ARG A 300 31.13 -35.70 6.67
C ARG A 300 32.57 -35.82 6.17
N LYS A 301 33.36 -34.75 6.28
CA LYS A 301 34.78 -34.74 5.91
C LYS A 301 35.58 -35.68 6.82
N LEU A 302 35.35 -35.63 8.14
CA LEU A 302 35.98 -36.53 9.12
C LEU A 302 35.63 -38.00 8.82
N ARG A 303 34.35 -38.31 8.59
CA ARG A 303 33.90 -39.67 8.25
C ARG A 303 34.58 -40.20 6.99
N ARG A 304 34.66 -39.38 5.94
CA ARG A 304 35.30 -39.76 4.67
C ARG A 304 36.81 -39.98 4.82
N ASN A 305 37.47 -39.18 5.66
CA ASN A 305 38.89 -39.35 5.93
C ASN A 305 39.14 -40.65 6.70
N TRP A 306 38.32 -40.95 7.72
CA TRP A 306 38.39 -42.18 8.49
C TRP A 306 38.17 -43.43 7.63
N THR A 307 37.18 -43.43 6.74
CA THR A 307 36.95 -44.56 5.82
C THR A 307 38.12 -44.76 4.86
N ARG A 308 38.72 -43.68 4.34
CA ARG A 308 39.92 -43.80 3.48
C ARG A 308 41.10 -44.42 4.22
N THR A 309 41.37 -43.99 5.46
CA THR A 309 42.47 -44.55 6.26
C THR A 309 42.23 -46.01 6.64
N HIS A 310 41.01 -46.39 7.02
CA HIS A 310 40.68 -47.75 7.46
C HIS A 310 40.65 -48.78 6.31
N PHE A 311 40.23 -48.39 5.10
CA PHE A 311 40.32 -49.27 3.93
C PHE A 311 41.76 -49.39 3.41
N SER A 312 42.58 -48.33 3.54
CA SER A 312 43.99 -48.39 3.15
C SER A 312 44.87 -49.25 4.08
N SER A 313 44.43 -49.52 5.31
CA SER A 313 45.10 -50.45 6.24
C SER A 313 44.68 -51.91 6.04
N LEU A 314 43.49 -52.18 5.51
CA LEU A 314 42.99 -53.53 5.22
C LEU A 314 43.48 -54.08 3.87
N SER A 315 43.92 -53.23 2.94
CA SER A 315 44.47 -53.63 1.64
C SER A 315 45.98 -53.96 1.64
N ARG A 316 46.63 -53.95 2.82
CA ARG A 316 48.06 -54.31 2.99
C ARG A 316 48.27 -55.68 3.66
N TYR A 317 47.22 -56.49 3.73
CA TYR A 317 47.25 -57.89 4.13
C TYR A 317 46.75 -58.74 2.98
#